data_AF-A0AAV7HMD5-F1
#
_entry.id   AF-A0AAV7HMD5-F1
#
_cell.length_a   1.000
_cell.length_b   1.000
_cell.length_c   1.000
_cell.angle_alpha   90.00
_cell.angle_beta   90.00
_cell.angle_gamma   90.00
#
_symmetry.space_group_name_H-M   'P 1'
#
loop_
_entity.id
_entity.type
_entity.pdbx_description
1 polymer ?
#
loop_
_entity_poly.entity_id
_entity_poly.type
_entity_poly.pdbx_seq_one_letter_code
_entity_poly.pdbx_strand_id
1 'polypeptide(L)'
;MGALEDGRFDPEIPAIAIGGEGGELAMGTIEDHVRVLLKGLGEDPEREGLRKTPMRVAKAFRDGTRGYRQKVKDIVQDALFPEAGLDNGTGQAGGAGGLVVVRDINLFSCCESCLLPFSIQCHVGYVPSGKRVVGLSKLSRVTDIYAKRLQEPKRLADEVCWALQNSINPAGVSVALQCWHIRFPEVLKCNPNPSHPSRSTMQGWVRTTVCSSTGIFNEKNSSLWDEFHGLLKLRGINLSDAGCSSIHSWCPSMSLDLTECHGNISISNFPIGKVSSQSAMVAAVASILQSLGEDLSRKELFGTPYRYVHWLMNFRRSNLD
;
A
#
# COMPACT_ATOMS: atom_id res chain seq x y z
N MET A 1 -24.96 -18.10 -25.55
CA MET A 1 -23.99 -17.73 -26.59
C MET A 1 -24.19 -16.26 -26.91
N GLY A 2 -23.30 -15.42 -26.43
CA GLY A 2 -23.29 -13.98 -26.69
C GLY A 2 -21.85 -13.52 -26.45
N ALA A 3 -21.17 -13.18 -27.54
CA ALA A 3 -19.75 -12.88 -27.59
C ALA A 3 -19.44 -11.57 -26.84
N LEU A 4 -18.33 -11.58 -26.09
CA LEU A 4 -17.67 -10.40 -25.58
C LEU A 4 -16.88 -9.78 -26.75
N GLU A 5 -17.41 -8.74 -27.37
CA GLU A 5 -16.67 -7.94 -28.35
C GLU A 5 -15.77 -6.92 -27.64
N ASP A 6 -14.47 -7.07 -27.92
CA ASP A 6 -13.44 -6.05 -28.07
C ASP A 6 -13.57 -4.74 -27.27
N GLY A 7 -12.87 -4.72 -26.14
CA GLY A 7 -12.52 -3.49 -25.42
C GLY A 7 -11.59 -2.60 -26.25
N ARG A 8 -12.16 -1.75 -27.09
CA ARG A 8 -11.55 -0.47 -27.47
C ARG A 8 -11.58 0.43 -26.25
N PHE A 9 -10.41 0.69 -25.68
CA PHE A 9 -10.23 1.66 -24.61
C PHE A 9 -9.40 2.81 -25.17
N ASP A 10 -10.04 3.96 -25.39
CA ASP A 10 -9.42 5.13 -26.02
C ASP A 10 -8.24 5.68 -25.19
N PRO A 11 -7.15 6.11 -25.82
CA PRO A 11 -5.95 6.56 -25.14
C PRO A 11 -5.84 8.09 -25.16
N GLU A 12 -6.47 8.79 -24.22
CA GLU A 12 -6.14 10.21 -24.01
C GLU A 12 -5.99 10.53 -22.52
N ILE A 13 -4.73 10.54 -22.07
CA ILE A 13 -4.30 11.34 -20.92
C ILE A 13 -3.12 12.16 -21.42
N PRO A 14 -3.21 13.51 -21.45
CA PRO A 14 -2.16 14.33 -22.03
C PRO A 14 -0.89 14.28 -21.17
N ALA A 15 0.25 14.08 -21.84
CA ALA A 15 1.57 14.26 -21.25
C ALA A 15 1.79 15.75 -20.97
N ILE A 16 2.07 16.11 -19.72
CA ILE A 16 2.47 17.47 -19.35
C ILE A 16 3.97 17.59 -19.54
N ALA A 17 4.39 18.44 -20.48
CA ALA A 17 5.77 18.84 -20.67
C ALA A 17 6.16 19.84 -19.57
N ILE A 18 7.27 19.59 -18.87
CA ILE A 18 7.93 20.56 -18.00
C ILE A 18 9.26 20.91 -18.67
N GLY A 19 9.41 22.17 -19.07
CA GLY A 19 10.64 22.72 -19.61
C GLY A 19 11.47 23.42 -18.53
N GLY A 20 12.79 23.21 -18.57
CA GLY A 20 13.79 23.94 -17.80
C GLY A 20 15.19 23.45 -18.15
N GLU A 21 16.01 24.30 -18.77
CA GLU A 21 17.39 24.00 -19.16
C GLU A 21 18.32 23.91 -17.94
N GLY A 22 19.11 22.83 -17.87
CA GLY A 22 20.18 22.67 -16.90
C GLY A 22 20.66 21.23 -16.76
N GLY A 23 21.54 20.77 -17.67
CA GLY A 23 22.39 19.59 -17.49
C GLY A 23 21.70 18.31 -16.99
N GLU A 24 20.59 17.93 -17.60
CA GLU A 24 19.78 16.78 -17.18
C GLU A 24 20.30 15.51 -17.87
N LEU A 25 20.84 14.55 -17.10
CA LEU A 25 20.96 13.16 -17.54
C LEU A 25 19.58 12.76 -18.08
N ALA A 26 19.47 12.48 -19.37
CA ALA A 26 18.20 12.17 -20.03
C ALA A 26 17.44 11.10 -19.22
N MET A 27 16.46 11.54 -18.43
CA MET A 27 15.63 10.65 -17.64
C MET A 27 14.79 9.86 -18.62
N GLY A 28 15.16 8.59 -18.81
CA GLY A 28 14.38 7.66 -19.62
C GLY A 28 12.96 7.54 -19.08
N THR A 29 12.03 7.14 -19.94
CA THR A 29 10.67 6.87 -19.48
C THR A 29 10.65 5.65 -18.57
N ILE A 30 9.61 5.50 -17.73
CA ILE A 30 9.41 4.26 -16.94
C ILE A 30 9.45 3.02 -17.85
N GLU A 31 8.97 3.12 -19.08
CA GLU A 31 8.96 2.04 -20.06
C GLU A 31 10.37 1.61 -20.47
N ASP A 32 11.28 2.57 -20.67
CA ASP A 32 12.69 2.29 -20.99
C ASP A 32 13.36 1.55 -19.84
N HIS A 33 13.12 1.97 -18.61
CA HIS A 33 13.62 1.30 -17.42
C HIS A 33 13.04 -0.10 -17.24
N VAL A 34 11.77 -0.33 -17.57
CA VAL A 34 11.18 -1.68 -17.57
C VAL A 34 11.85 -2.57 -18.63
N ARG A 35 12.23 -2.04 -19.80
CA ARG A 35 13.02 -2.82 -20.79
C ARG A 35 14.38 -3.23 -20.25
N VAL A 36 15.04 -2.36 -19.47
CA VAL A 36 16.29 -2.71 -18.76
C VAL A 36 16.05 -3.87 -17.79
N LEU A 37 14.95 -3.84 -17.02
CA LEU A 37 14.60 -4.93 -16.12
C LEU A 37 14.37 -6.25 -16.85
N LEU A 38 13.61 -6.24 -17.95
CA LEU A 38 13.35 -7.44 -18.77
C LEU A 38 14.65 -8.05 -19.31
N LYS A 39 15.52 -7.22 -19.92
CA LYS A 39 16.83 -7.67 -20.41
C LYS A 39 17.70 -8.22 -19.29
N GLY A 40 17.70 -7.56 -18.12
CA GLY A 40 18.45 -8.01 -16.95
C GLY A 40 17.97 -9.36 -16.41
N LEU A 41 16.67 -9.67 -16.56
CA LEU A 41 16.10 -10.99 -16.24
C LEU A 41 16.43 -12.07 -17.29
N GLY A 42 17.00 -11.70 -18.44
CA GLY A 42 17.28 -12.59 -19.56
C GLY A 42 16.10 -12.78 -20.52
N GLU A 43 15.05 -11.95 -20.41
CA GLU A 43 13.92 -11.98 -21.33
C GLU A 43 14.20 -11.14 -22.59
N ASP A 44 13.55 -11.50 -23.70
CA ASP A 44 13.50 -10.70 -24.92
C ASP A 44 12.31 -9.73 -24.87
N PRO A 45 12.52 -8.40 -24.76
CA PRO A 45 11.43 -7.42 -24.75
C PRO A 45 10.62 -7.37 -26.04
N GLU A 46 11.17 -7.85 -27.16
CA GLU A 46 10.49 -7.85 -28.46
C GLU A 46 9.65 -9.11 -28.72
N ARG A 47 9.71 -10.10 -27.81
CA ARG A 47 8.79 -11.25 -27.83
C ARG A 47 7.34 -10.77 -27.75
N GLU A 48 6.46 -11.38 -28.54
CA GLU A 48 5.05 -10.99 -28.70
C GLU A 48 4.34 -10.65 -27.37
N GLY A 49 4.46 -11.50 -26.35
CA GLY A 49 3.84 -11.30 -25.04
C GLY A 49 4.41 -10.12 -24.22
N LEU A 50 5.65 -9.70 -24.49
CA LEU A 50 6.39 -8.69 -23.74
C LEU A 50 6.47 -7.31 -24.40
N ARG A 51 6.20 -7.19 -25.70
CA ARG A 51 6.27 -5.91 -26.44
C ARG A 51 5.50 -4.77 -25.77
N LYS A 52 4.32 -5.07 -25.22
CA LYS A 52 3.47 -4.10 -24.50
C LYS A 52 3.65 -4.13 -22.98
N THR A 53 4.50 -5.00 -22.43
CA THR A 53 4.77 -5.09 -20.98
C THR A 53 5.32 -3.78 -20.41
N PRO A 54 6.30 -3.09 -21.02
CA PRO A 54 6.79 -1.81 -20.51
C PRO A 54 5.68 -0.78 -20.28
N MET A 55 4.81 -0.57 -21.28
CA MET A 55 3.66 0.33 -21.18
C MET A 55 2.66 -0.12 -20.10
N ARG A 56 2.34 -1.42 -20.01
CA ARG A 56 1.43 -1.95 -18.98
C ARG A 56 1.98 -1.74 -17.57
N VAL A 57 3.27 -1.97 -17.36
CA VAL A 57 3.94 -1.78 -16.07
C VAL A 57 3.99 -0.30 -15.71
N ALA A 58 4.31 0.59 -16.66
CA ALA A 58 4.29 2.03 -16.45
C ALA A 58 2.89 2.52 -16.06
N LYS A 59 1.84 2.05 -16.74
CA LYS A 59 0.44 2.35 -16.40
C LYS A 59 0.08 1.85 -15.00
N ALA A 60 0.49 0.63 -14.65
CA ALA A 60 0.23 0.04 -13.33
C ALA A 60 0.90 0.85 -12.20
N PHE A 61 2.16 1.26 -12.37
CA PHE A 61 2.82 2.11 -11.38
C PHE A 61 2.15 3.48 -11.25
N ARG A 62 1.78 4.13 -12.37
CA ARG A 62 1.09 5.42 -12.35
C ARG A 62 -0.29 5.37 -11.68
N ASP A 63 -1.04 4.27 -11.85
CA ASP A 63 -2.30 4.04 -11.14
C ASP A 63 -2.05 3.76 -9.65
N GLY A 64 -1.08 2.89 -9.35
CA GLY A 64 -0.69 2.51 -7.99
C GLY A 64 -0.19 3.67 -7.15
N THR A 65 0.26 4.77 -7.76
CA THR A 65 0.72 5.99 -7.08
C THR A 65 -0.16 7.22 -7.37
N ARG A 66 -1.36 7.04 -7.93
CA ARG A 66 -2.26 8.16 -8.27
C ARG A 66 -2.70 9.00 -7.07
N GLY A 67 -2.68 8.39 -5.88
CA GLY A 67 -3.09 8.99 -4.63
C GLY A 67 -2.22 10.17 -4.18
N TYR A 68 -1.00 10.31 -4.69
CA TYR A 68 -0.17 11.51 -4.46
C TYR A 68 -0.75 12.77 -5.09
N ARG A 69 -1.55 12.63 -6.16
CA ARG A 69 -2.13 13.74 -6.92
C ARG A 69 -3.57 14.06 -6.51
N GLN A 70 -4.08 13.40 -5.48
CA GLN A 70 -5.46 13.56 -5.00
C GLN A 70 -5.50 14.26 -3.65
N LYS A 71 -6.45 15.17 -3.48
CA LYS A 71 -6.68 15.90 -2.22
C LYS A 71 -7.95 15.39 -1.54
N VAL A 72 -7.84 15.10 -0.25
CA VAL A 72 -8.96 14.59 0.57
C VAL A 72 -10.10 15.61 0.66
N LYS A 73 -9.78 16.90 0.77
CA LYS A 73 -10.77 17.97 0.91
C LYS A 73 -11.78 17.97 -0.25
N ASP A 74 -11.28 17.86 -1.48
CA ASP A 74 -12.08 17.82 -2.71
C ASP A 74 -13.04 16.61 -2.75
N ILE A 75 -12.74 15.53 -2.03
CA ILE A 75 -13.61 14.35 -1.96
C ILE A 75 -14.69 14.50 -0.89
N VAL A 76 -14.35 15.07 0.27
CA VAL A 76 -15.20 15.07 1.48
C VAL A 76 -16.15 16.28 1.53
N GLN A 77 -15.72 17.45 1.04
CA GLN A 77 -16.47 18.71 1.21
C GLN A 77 -17.89 18.67 0.64
N ASP A 78 -18.10 18.00 -0.49
CA ASP A 78 -19.40 17.93 -1.17
C ASP A 78 -20.38 16.90 -0.57
N ALA A 79 -20.01 16.23 0.53
CA ALA A 79 -20.77 15.08 1.05
C ALA A 79 -20.89 15.06 2.58
N LEU A 80 -20.91 16.24 3.18
CA LEU A 80 -21.32 16.43 4.57
C LEU A 80 -22.81 16.77 4.60
N PHE A 81 -23.61 15.85 5.14
CA PHE A 81 -25.06 15.98 5.22
C PHE A 81 -25.49 16.28 6.66
N PRO A 82 -26.57 17.04 6.88
CA PRO A 82 -27.18 17.12 8.19
C PRO A 82 -27.60 15.71 8.64
N GLU A 83 -27.32 15.37 9.89
CA GLU A 83 -27.74 14.10 10.48
C GLU A 83 -29.27 14.05 10.56
N ALA A 84 -29.88 13.04 9.93
CA ALA A 84 -31.33 12.89 9.89
C ALA A 84 -31.88 12.64 11.31
N GLY A 85 -32.95 13.36 11.69
CA GLY A 85 -33.61 13.20 12.99
C GLY A 85 -33.13 14.12 14.10
N LEU A 86 -32.29 15.12 13.80
CA LEU A 86 -31.86 16.18 14.74
C LEU A 86 -32.69 17.48 14.65
N ASP A 87 -33.76 17.47 13.87
CA ASP A 87 -34.59 18.63 13.57
C ASP A 87 -35.49 19.01 14.76
N ASN A 88 -35.86 18.02 15.59
CA ASN A 88 -36.92 18.15 16.60
C ASN A 88 -36.46 17.85 18.04
N GLY A 89 -35.15 17.86 18.31
CA GLY A 89 -34.61 17.85 19.68
C GLY A 89 -34.55 16.49 20.40
N THR A 90 -35.18 15.41 19.93
CA THR A 90 -35.02 14.06 20.51
C THR A 90 -35.31 12.97 19.48
N GLY A 91 -34.34 12.11 19.21
CA GLY A 91 -34.54 10.88 18.46
C GLY A 91 -34.46 9.66 19.37
N GLN A 92 -35.57 8.95 19.56
CA GLN A 92 -35.57 7.59 20.13
C GLN A 92 -35.61 6.56 19.01
N ALA A 93 -34.51 6.55 18.25
CA ALA A 93 -33.79 5.37 17.81
C ALA A 93 -32.30 5.77 17.86
N GLY A 94 -31.88 6.22 19.05
CA GLY A 94 -30.53 6.68 19.38
C GLY A 94 -30.10 8.04 18.84
N GLY A 95 -31.02 8.97 18.57
CA GLY A 95 -30.71 10.30 18.05
C GLY A 95 -29.53 10.97 18.77
N ALA A 96 -28.63 11.55 17.98
CA ALA A 96 -27.38 12.23 18.35
C ALA A 96 -26.16 11.31 18.57
N GLY A 97 -25.20 11.34 17.63
CA GLY A 97 -23.78 11.15 17.96
C GLY A 97 -23.33 9.73 18.31
N GLY A 98 -23.99 8.70 17.77
CA GLY A 98 -23.56 7.31 17.91
C GLY A 98 -22.36 6.94 17.03
N LEU A 99 -21.77 5.77 17.31
CA LEU A 99 -20.65 5.21 16.54
C LEU A 99 -21.10 4.81 15.12
N VAL A 100 -20.47 5.39 14.10
CA VAL A 100 -20.62 4.96 12.70
C VAL A 100 -19.45 4.06 12.32
N VAL A 101 -19.74 2.85 11.84
CA VAL A 101 -18.73 1.88 11.41
C VAL A 101 -18.91 1.49 9.95
N VAL A 102 -17.85 1.68 9.16
CA VAL A 102 -17.72 1.13 7.80
C VAL A 102 -16.56 0.14 7.80
N ARG A 103 -16.82 -1.10 7.39
CA ARG A 103 -15.87 -2.20 7.47
C ARG A 103 -15.80 -2.96 6.15
N ASP A 104 -14.76 -3.79 6.03
CA ASP A 104 -14.51 -4.66 4.89
C ASP A 104 -14.22 -3.87 3.60
N ILE A 105 -13.55 -2.72 3.73
CA ILE A 105 -13.09 -1.93 2.59
C ILE A 105 -11.83 -2.61 2.05
N ASN A 106 -11.97 -3.36 0.95
CA ASN A 106 -10.87 -4.09 0.32
C ASN A 106 -10.10 -3.18 -0.64
N LEU A 107 -8.78 -3.09 -0.44
CA LEU A 107 -7.87 -2.22 -1.17
C LEU A 107 -6.55 -2.95 -1.45
N PHE A 108 -5.73 -2.36 -2.32
CA PHE A 108 -4.35 -2.77 -2.55
C PHE A 108 -3.44 -1.56 -2.50
N SER A 109 -2.21 -1.78 -2.04
CA SER A 109 -1.16 -0.78 -2.03
C SER A 109 0.18 -1.41 -2.41
N CYS A 110 1.21 -0.60 -2.63
CA CYS A 110 2.57 -1.06 -2.92
C CYS A 110 3.45 -0.80 -1.70
N CYS A 111 4.19 -1.81 -1.24
CA CYS A 111 5.07 -1.67 -0.09
C CYS A 111 6.23 -0.74 -0.44
N GLU A 112 6.40 0.34 0.32
CA GLU A 112 7.47 1.31 0.08
C GLU A 112 8.86 0.68 0.21
N SER A 113 9.02 -0.34 1.05
CA SER A 113 10.31 -1.00 1.27
C SER A 113 10.72 -1.91 0.11
N CYS A 114 9.80 -2.40 -0.73
CA CYS A 114 10.15 -3.39 -1.75
C CYS A 114 9.40 -3.32 -3.07
N LEU A 115 8.50 -2.35 -3.26
CA LEU A 115 7.64 -2.16 -4.44
C LEU A 115 6.69 -3.32 -4.76
N LEU A 116 6.56 -4.30 -3.86
CA LEU A 116 5.61 -5.39 -4.05
C LEU A 116 4.22 -5.00 -3.57
N PRO A 117 3.16 -5.49 -4.24
CA PRO A 117 1.81 -5.23 -3.82
C PRO A 117 1.48 -5.97 -2.52
N PHE A 118 0.65 -5.35 -1.68
CA PHE A 118 0.02 -5.97 -0.52
C PHE A 118 -1.48 -5.67 -0.50
N SER A 119 -2.25 -6.62 0.00
CA SER A 119 -3.71 -6.52 0.15
C SER A 119 -4.05 -5.88 1.49
N ILE A 120 -5.10 -5.08 1.53
CA ILE A 120 -5.58 -4.36 2.70
C ILE A 120 -7.08 -4.60 2.85
N GLN A 121 -7.51 -4.93 4.06
CA GLN A 121 -8.89 -4.81 4.49
C GLN A 121 -8.96 -3.73 5.57
N CYS A 122 -9.65 -2.63 5.24
CA CYS A 122 -9.76 -1.47 6.10
C CYS A 122 -11.13 -1.41 6.79
N HIS A 123 -11.10 -1.03 8.06
CA HIS A 123 -12.25 -0.79 8.90
C HIS A 123 -12.12 0.60 9.53
N VAL A 124 -13.16 1.41 9.40
CA VAL A 124 -13.20 2.79 9.88
C VAL A 124 -14.40 2.93 10.83
N GLY A 125 -14.13 3.36 12.05
CA GLY A 125 -15.12 3.84 13.00
C GLY A 125 -14.97 5.35 13.19
N TYR A 126 -16.06 6.10 13.26
CA TYR A 126 -16.00 7.49 13.67
C TYR A 126 -17.27 7.90 14.41
N VAL A 127 -17.16 8.94 15.24
CA VAL A 127 -18.29 9.50 15.98
C VAL A 127 -18.59 10.91 15.46
N PRO A 128 -19.71 11.10 14.72
CA PRO A 128 -20.09 12.40 14.17
C PRO A 128 -20.12 13.51 15.24
N SER A 129 -19.78 14.73 14.84
CA SER A 129 -19.90 15.92 15.67
C SER A 129 -20.52 17.07 14.89
N GLY A 130 -21.22 17.98 15.57
CA GLY A 130 -21.80 19.17 14.96
C GLY A 130 -22.93 18.90 13.95
N LYS A 131 -23.75 17.86 14.21
CA LYS A 131 -24.93 17.48 13.40
C LYS A 131 -24.64 17.14 11.93
N ARG A 132 -23.41 16.73 11.59
CA ARG A 132 -23.03 16.38 10.22
C ARG A 132 -22.51 14.96 10.11
N VAL A 133 -22.98 14.24 9.10
CA VAL A 133 -22.57 12.88 8.76
C VAL A 133 -21.94 12.88 7.38
N VAL A 134 -20.86 12.12 7.20
CA VAL A 134 -20.22 11.96 5.89
C VAL A 134 -20.90 10.82 5.11
N GLY A 135 -21.09 10.99 3.81
CA GLY A 135 -21.54 9.88 2.96
C GLY A 135 -20.59 8.68 3.05
N LEU A 136 -21.11 7.49 3.32
CA LEU A 136 -20.31 6.27 3.59
C LEU A 136 -19.28 5.97 2.49
N SER A 137 -19.63 6.24 1.23
CA SER A 137 -18.75 6.03 0.07
C SER A 137 -17.55 7.00 0.01
N LYS A 138 -17.48 8.01 0.89
CA LYS A 138 -16.33 8.90 0.99
C LYS A 138 -15.25 8.33 1.89
N LEU A 139 -15.61 7.56 2.92
CA LEU A 139 -14.64 6.88 3.77
C LEU A 139 -13.76 5.94 2.94
N SER A 140 -14.37 5.11 2.08
CA SER A 140 -13.61 4.24 1.18
C SER A 140 -12.75 4.99 0.16
N ARG A 141 -13.22 6.12 -0.37
CA ARG A 141 -12.45 6.96 -1.30
C ARG A 141 -11.26 7.64 -0.63
N VAL A 142 -11.42 8.12 0.61
CA VAL A 142 -10.30 8.67 1.38
C VAL A 142 -9.27 7.59 1.63
N THR A 143 -9.68 6.38 2.02
CA THR A 143 -8.75 5.26 2.18
C THR A 143 -8.04 4.89 0.87
N ASP A 144 -8.74 4.89 -0.29
CA ASP A 144 -8.13 4.62 -1.60
C ASP A 144 -7.05 5.66 -1.97
N ILE A 145 -7.25 6.95 -1.67
CA ILE A 145 -6.21 7.99 -1.91
C ILE A 145 -4.89 7.59 -1.25
N TYR A 146 -4.94 7.15 0.02
CA TYR A 146 -3.72 6.81 0.73
C TYR A 146 -3.20 5.42 0.33
N ALA A 147 -4.07 4.46 0.04
CA ALA A 147 -3.66 3.14 -0.45
C ALA A 147 -2.96 3.23 -1.82
N LYS A 148 -3.33 4.19 -2.67
CA LYS A 148 -2.70 4.43 -3.98
C LYS A 148 -1.42 5.27 -3.88
N ARG A 149 -0.53 4.86 -2.98
CA ARG A 149 0.81 5.41 -2.72
C ARG A 149 1.76 4.25 -2.40
N LEU A 150 3.06 4.55 -2.29
CA LEU A 150 3.99 3.63 -1.65
C LEU A 150 3.79 3.72 -0.14
N GLN A 151 3.50 2.59 0.52
CA GLN A 151 3.00 2.57 1.88
C GLN A 151 3.67 1.55 2.80
N GLU A 152 3.58 1.87 4.09
CA GLU A 152 3.74 0.95 5.22
C GLU A 152 2.39 0.93 5.99
N PRO A 153 1.92 -0.22 6.50
CA PRO A 153 0.60 -0.33 7.11
C PRO A 153 0.31 0.68 8.21
N LYS A 154 1.24 0.91 9.16
CA LYS A 154 1.03 1.84 10.27
C LYS A 154 0.90 3.27 9.75
N ARG A 155 1.76 3.71 8.83
CA ARG A 155 1.68 5.00 8.16
C ARG A 155 0.34 5.18 7.46
N LEU A 156 -0.10 4.17 6.69
CA LEU A 156 -1.40 4.20 6.01
C LEU A 156 -2.55 4.37 7.01
N ALA A 157 -2.55 3.63 8.12
CA ALA A 157 -3.58 3.76 9.14
C ALA A 157 -3.61 5.17 9.76
N ASP A 158 -2.44 5.73 10.05
CA ASP A 158 -2.30 7.08 10.61
C ASP A 158 -2.76 8.16 9.64
N GLU A 159 -2.32 8.10 8.38
CA GLU A 159 -2.70 9.06 7.35
C GLU A 159 -4.21 9.07 7.11
N VAL A 160 -4.84 7.90 7.01
CA VAL A 160 -6.30 7.80 6.83
C VAL A 160 -7.03 8.33 8.05
N CYS A 161 -6.59 7.96 9.26
CA CYS A 161 -7.21 8.40 10.51
C CYS A 161 -7.16 9.94 10.63
N TRP A 162 -5.99 10.54 10.44
CA TRP A 162 -5.81 11.99 10.49
C TRP A 162 -6.55 12.72 9.36
N ALA A 163 -6.58 12.17 8.16
CA ALA A 163 -7.30 12.76 7.04
C ALA A 163 -8.80 12.84 7.31
N LEU A 164 -9.38 11.77 7.85
CA LEU A 164 -10.79 11.73 8.23
C LEU A 164 -11.07 12.69 9.39
N GLN A 165 -10.22 12.69 10.42
CA GLN A 165 -10.33 13.62 11.54
C GLN A 165 -10.34 15.07 11.07
N ASN A 166 -9.40 15.45 10.20
CA ASN A 166 -9.26 16.84 9.72
C ASN A 166 -10.33 17.26 8.70
N SER A 167 -10.86 16.33 7.90
CA SER A 167 -11.83 16.64 6.85
C SER A 167 -13.28 16.64 7.34
N ILE A 168 -13.61 15.76 8.30
CA ILE A 168 -14.96 15.61 8.85
C ILE A 168 -15.12 16.42 10.15
N ASN A 169 -14.02 16.62 10.90
CA ASN A 169 -14.01 17.15 12.27
C ASN A 169 -14.96 16.40 13.23
N PRO A 170 -14.89 15.06 13.31
CA PRO A 170 -15.70 14.26 14.22
C PRO A 170 -15.17 14.36 15.67
N ALA A 171 -15.93 13.83 16.62
CA ALA A 171 -15.48 13.71 18.00
C ALA A 171 -14.29 12.74 18.14
N GLY A 172 -14.19 11.78 17.21
CA GLY A 172 -13.00 10.95 17.03
C GLY A 172 -13.14 10.00 15.83
N VAL A 173 -12.01 9.43 15.42
CA VAL A 173 -11.90 8.41 14.37
C VAL A 173 -11.03 7.26 14.88
N SER A 174 -11.38 6.03 14.51
CA SER A 174 -10.52 4.86 14.61
C SER A 174 -10.44 4.14 13.27
N VAL A 175 -9.23 3.76 12.87
CA VAL A 175 -8.94 3.01 11.66
C VAL A 175 -8.20 1.76 12.05
N ALA A 176 -8.72 0.61 11.66
CA ALA A 176 -8.07 -0.68 11.78
C ALA A 176 -7.80 -1.24 10.37
N LEU A 177 -6.57 -1.66 10.12
CA LEU A 177 -6.17 -2.30 8.87
C LEU A 177 -5.71 -3.71 9.15
N GLN A 178 -6.22 -4.66 8.37
CA GLN A 178 -5.62 -5.98 8.22
C GLN A 178 -4.92 -6.00 6.87
N CYS A 179 -3.62 -6.30 6.89
CA CYS A 179 -2.82 -6.29 5.68
C CYS A 179 -2.22 -7.69 5.45
N TRP A 180 -2.11 -8.06 4.18
CA TRP A 180 -1.41 -9.27 3.73
C TRP A 180 -0.35 -8.91 2.70
N HIS A 181 0.91 -9.24 2.99
CA HIS A 181 2.06 -9.02 2.10
C HIS A 181 2.54 -10.34 1.50
N ILE A 182 2.88 -10.34 0.20
CA ILE A 182 3.45 -11.51 -0.47
C ILE A 182 4.82 -11.85 0.15
N ARG A 183 5.10 -13.13 0.43
CA ARG A 183 6.42 -13.55 0.93
C ARG A 183 7.51 -13.45 -0.13
N PHE A 184 8.74 -13.22 0.33
CA PHE A 184 9.93 -13.32 -0.49
C PHE A 184 10.29 -14.80 -0.67
N PRO A 185 10.71 -15.24 -1.86
CA PRO A 185 11.02 -16.65 -2.12
C PRO A 185 12.24 -17.25 -1.40
N GLU A 186 12.85 -16.56 -0.45
CA GLU A 186 14.01 -17.05 0.30
C GLU A 186 13.76 -17.08 1.81
N VAL A 187 12.92 -18.02 2.27
CA VAL A 187 13.00 -18.68 3.59
C VAL A 187 12.37 -20.09 3.51
N LEU A 188 12.94 -20.99 2.69
CA LEU A 188 12.69 -22.44 2.78
C LEU A 188 13.90 -23.21 3.33
N LYS A 189 14.83 -22.51 3.99
CA LYS A 189 15.89 -23.16 4.79
C LYS A 189 15.60 -22.90 6.27
N CYS A 190 15.39 -23.99 6.99
CA CYS A 190 15.16 -24.14 8.45
C CYS A 190 13.71 -24.12 8.95
N ASN A 191 13.03 -25.26 8.89
CA ASN A 191 12.39 -25.85 10.08
C ASN A 191 12.25 -27.39 9.95
N PRO A 192 12.99 -28.22 10.72
CA PRO A 192 12.93 -29.67 10.62
C PRO A 192 11.87 -30.35 11.53
N ASN A 193 10.93 -29.63 12.16
CA ASN A 193 9.93 -30.25 13.04
C ASN A 193 8.50 -30.28 12.43
N PRO A 194 7.97 -31.46 12.08
CA PRO A 194 6.58 -31.63 11.66
C PRO A 194 5.75 -32.15 12.84
N SER A 195 5.16 -31.26 13.63
CA SER A 195 4.05 -31.63 14.52
C SER A 195 2.92 -30.62 14.36
N HIS A 196 1.98 -31.00 13.48
CA HIS A 196 0.66 -30.42 13.21
C HIS A 196 0.56 -29.19 12.28
N PRO A 197 0.18 -29.40 11.00
CA PRO A 197 -0.50 -28.39 10.22
C PRO A 197 -2.02 -28.64 10.26
N SER A 198 -2.77 -27.82 11.00
CA SER A 198 -4.23 -27.80 10.92
C SER A 198 -4.72 -26.62 10.06
N ARG A 199 -5.48 -26.98 9.01
CA ARG A 199 -6.49 -26.21 8.26
C ARG A 199 -6.08 -24.88 7.58
N SER A 200 -5.74 -25.00 6.28
CA SER A 200 -6.01 -24.05 5.18
C SER A 200 -5.69 -22.55 5.34
N THR A 201 -4.57 -22.21 5.98
CA THR A 201 -4.03 -20.84 5.95
C THR A 201 -3.29 -20.64 4.63
N MET A 202 -3.63 -19.59 3.86
CA MET A 202 -2.93 -19.15 2.64
C MET A 202 -1.41 -19.17 2.86
N GLN A 203 -0.76 -20.24 2.41
CA GLN A 203 0.60 -20.63 2.78
C GLN A 203 1.62 -19.78 2.01
N GLY A 204 1.62 -18.46 2.21
CA GLY A 204 2.33 -17.54 1.31
C GLY A 204 2.35 -16.07 1.71
N TRP A 205 1.54 -15.65 2.69
CA TRP A 205 1.36 -14.23 3.00
C TRP A 205 1.77 -13.92 4.44
N VAL A 206 2.49 -12.81 4.65
CA VAL A 206 2.70 -12.23 5.97
C VAL A 206 1.50 -11.36 6.30
N ARG A 207 0.88 -11.61 7.45
CA ARG A 207 -0.27 -10.83 7.92
C ARG A 207 0.18 -9.88 9.04
N THR A 208 -0.30 -8.65 8.99
CA THR A 208 -0.23 -7.73 10.13
C THR A 208 -1.57 -7.05 10.32
N THR A 209 -1.82 -6.64 11.55
CA THR A 209 -2.96 -5.82 11.93
C THR A 209 -2.43 -4.57 12.61
N VAL A 210 -2.83 -3.41 12.11
CA VAL A 210 -2.45 -2.11 12.68
C VAL A 210 -3.69 -1.29 12.97
N CYS A 211 -3.62 -0.44 13.98
CA CYS A 211 -4.69 0.49 14.32
C CYS A 211 -4.14 1.89 14.52
N SER A 212 -4.96 2.89 14.18
CA SER A 212 -4.75 4.29 14.49
C SER A 212 -6.06 4.88 15.00
N SER A 213 -5.97 5.73 16.01
CA SER A 213 -7.13 6.37 16.62
C SER A 213 -6.84 7.85 16.87
N THR A 214 -7.89 8.65 16.94
CA THR A 214 -7.87 10.08 17.29
C THR A 214 -9.11 10.46 18.09
N GLY A 215 -9.04 11.58 18.82
CA GLY A 215 -10.17 12.11 19.59
C GLY A 215 -10.61 11.16 20.70
N ILE A 216 -11.92 10.96 20.84
CA ILE A 216 -12.51 10.11 21.88
C ILE A 216 -12.12 8.63 21.81
N PHE A 217 -11.48 8.17 20.73
CA PHE A 217 -10.93 6.80 20.61
C PHE A 217 -9.49 6.65 21.14
N ASN A 218 -8.79 7.73 21.51
CA ASN A 218 -7.39 7.66 21.95
C ASN A 218 -7.22 7.02 23.33
N GLU A 219 -8.23 7.14 24.17
CA GLU A 219 -8.28 6.44 25.45
C GLU A 219 -8.57 4.97 25.13
N LYS A 220 -7.54 4.12 25.19
CA LYS A 220 -7.67 2.66 24.94
C LYS A 220 -8.67 1.96 25.87
N ASN A 221 -9.11 2.62 26.95
CA ASN A 221 -10.16 2.17 27.87
C ASN A 221 -11.50 2.92 27.67
N SER A 222 -11.67 3.65 26.55
CA SER A 222 -12.96 4.25 26.23
C SER A 222 -13.94 3.13 25.84
N SER A 223 -15.15 3.21 26.38
CA SER A 223 -16.25 2.29 26.03
C SER A 223 -16.50 2.21 24.51
N LEU A 224 -16.16 3.29 23.78
CA LEU A 224 -16.30 3.38 22.33
C LEU A 224 -15.23 2.58 21.57
N TRP A 225 -14.00 2.48 22.10
CA TRP A 225 -13.00 1.59 21.52
C TRP A 225 -13.44 0.13 21.68
N ASP A 226 -13.94 -0.23 22.88
CA ASP A 226 -14.47 -1.57 23.15
C ASP A 226 -15.69 -1.88 22.28
N GLU A 227 -16.56 -0.90 22.02
CA GLU A 227 -17.71 -1.05 21.12
C GLU A 227 -17.26 -1.27 19.67
N PHE A 228 -16.35 -0.44 19.15
CA PHE A 228 -15.78 -0.61 17.81
C PHE A 228 -15.09 -1.97 17.67
N HIS A 229 -14.26 -2.34 18.64
CA HIS A 229 -13.58 -3.64 18.69
C HIS A 229 -14.57 -4.79 18.74
N GLY A 230 -15.57 -4.70 19.60
CA GLY A 230 -16.63 -5.70 19.76
C GLY A 230 -17.42 -5.93 18.46
N LEU A 231 -17.78 -4.85 17.77
CA LEU A 231 -18.46 -4.91 16.47
C LEU A 231 -17.62 -5.61 15.39
N LEU A 232 -16.30 -5.40 15.38
CA LEU A 232 -15.38 -6.09 14.48
C LEU A 232 -15.20 -7.56 14.89
N LYS A 233 -15.11 -7.85 16.19
CA LYS A 233 -14.94 -9.20 16.73
C LYS A 233 -16.15 -10.10 16.45
N LEU A 234 -17.37 -9.56 16.49
CA LEU A 234 -18.59 -10.29 16.08
C LEU A 234 -18.53 -10.80 14.63
N ARG A 235 -17.64 -10.25 13.81
CA ARG A 235 -17.41 -10.64 12.42
C ARG A 235 -16.11 -11.40 12.20
N GLY A 236 -15.46 -11.84 13.28
CA GLY A 236 -14.22 -12.63 13.24
C GLY A 236 -12.95 -11.80 13.05
N ILE A 237 -13.03 -10.47 13.16
CA ILE A 237 -11.88 -9.57 13.06
C ILE A 237 -11.34 -9.33 14.47
N ASN A 238 -10.20 -9.95 14.80
CA ASN A 238 -9.53 -9.75 16.08
C ASN A 238 -8.45 -8.66 15.94
N LEU A 239 -8.59 -7.57 16.71
CA LEU A 239 -7.57 -6.52 16.80
C LEU A 239 -6.66 -6.66 18.03
N SER A 240 -6.71 -7.78 18.75
CA SER A 240 -5.83 -8.04 19.91
C SER A 240 -4.34 -7.96 19.56
N ASP A 241 -4.02 -8.15 18.29
CA ASP A 241 -2.64 -8.12 17.77
C ASP A 241 -2.22 -6.70 17.32
N ALA A 242 -3.15 -5.74 17.33
CA ALA A 242 -2.93 -4.36 16.90
C ALA A 242 -2.04 -3.62 17.92
N GLY A 243 -0.73 -3.68 17.70
CA GLY A 243 0.30 -3.10 18.56
C GLY A 243 1.38 -4.08 19.03
N CYS A 244 1.29 -5.37 18.70
CA CYS A 244 2.26 -6.39 19.15
C CYS A 244 3.33 -6.74 18.10
N SER A 245 3.17 -6.36 16.83
CA SER A 245 4.22 -6.55 15.82
C SER A 245 5.19 -5.37 15.83
N SER A 246 6.43 -5.59 16.23
CA SER A 246 7.52 -4.66 15.95
C SER A 246 7.54 -4.34 14.45
N ILE A 247 7.50 -3.04 14.13
CA ILE A 247 7.44 -2.47 12.77
C ILE A 247 8.52 -3.05 11.85
N HIS A 248 9.63 -3.54 12.42
CA HIS A 248 10.75 -4.17 11.72
C HIS A 248 10.45 -5.51 11.01
N SER A 249 9.24 -6.07 11.14
CA SER A 249 8.94 -7.43 10.63
C SER A 249 7.85 -7.51 9.55
N TRP A 250 7.21 -6.39 9.17
CA TRP A 250 6.10 -6.42 8.21
C TRP A 250 6.55 -6.80 6.80
N CYS A 251 7.56 -6.11 6.28
CA CYS A 251 8.07 -6.37 4.95
C CYS A 251 9.11 -7.50 5.01
N PRO A 252 8.87 -8.66 4.38
CA PRO A 252 9.79 -9.81 4.51
C PRO A 252 11.17 -9.56 3.90
N SER A 253 11.35 -8.50 3.11
CA SER A 253 12.67 -8.11 2.61
C SER A 253 13.50 -7.30 3.59
N MET A 254 12.92 -6.77 4.67
CA MET A 254 13.69 -5.96 5.61
C MET A 254 14.66 -6.76 6.46
N SER A 255 14.50 -8.09 6.57
CA SER A 255 15.52 -8.97 7.16
C SER A 255 16.77 -9.13 6.29
N LEU A 256 16.75 -8.64 5.05
CA LEU A 256 17.95 -8.45 4.23
C LEU A 256 18.59 -7.12 4.65
N ASP A 257 19.08 -7.05 5.88
CA ASP A 257 19.82 -5.87 6.33
C ASP A 257 21.07 -5.71 5.46
N LEU A 258 21.11 -4.60 4.73
CA LEU A 258 22.33 -4.09 4.13
C LEU A 258 23.18 -3.61 5.31
N THR A 259 24.21 -4.36 5.70
CA THR A 259 25.17 -3.85 6.69
C THR A 259 25.79 -2.55 6.15
N GLU A 260 25.50 -1.44 6.83
CA GLU A 260 26.17 -0.14 6.62
C GLU A 260 27.66 -0.27 6.97
N CYS A 261 28.46 -0.73 6.01
CA CYS A 261 29.89 -0.52 6.04
C CYS A 261 30.12 0.96 5.68
N HIS A 262 30.60 1.75 6.63
CA HIS A 262 30.85 3.19 6.49
C HIS A 262 31.44 3.55 5.11
N GLY A 263 30.64 4.20 4.27
CA GLY A 263 31.09 4.89 3.06
C GLY A 263 31.48 4.04 1.85
N ASN A 264 31.39 2.71 1.89
CA ASN A 264 31.69 1.87 0.71
C ASN A 264 30.75 0.65 0.63
N ILE A 265 30.04 0.53 -0.51
CA ILE A 265 29.26 -0.66 -0.85
C ILE A 265 30.25 -1.79 -1.19
N SER A 266 30.53 -2.64 -0.21
CA SER A 266 31.28 -3.88 -0.45
C SER A 266 30.31 -5.05 -0.63
N ILE A 267 30.12 -5.47 -1.87
CA ILE A 267 29.44 -6.72 -2.23
C ILE A 267 30.42 -7.87 -1.93
N SER A 268 30.53 -8.28 -0.67
CA SER A 268 31.31 -9.48 -0.34
C SER A 268 30.46 -10.73 -0.62
N ASN A 269 30.85 -11.44 -1.70
CA ASN A 269 30.42 -12.78 -2.14
C ASN A 269 29.47 -12.87 -3.35
N PHE A 270 29.78 -12.18 -4.46
CA PHE A 270 29.16 -12.51 -5.75
C PHE A 270 30.18 -12.66 -6.90
N PRO A 271 29.99 -13.63 -7.82
CA PRO A 271 30.89 -13.87 -8.94
C PRO A 271 30.88 -12.69 -9.94
N ILE A 272 32.07 -12.25 -10.31
CA ILE A 272 32.44 -10.97 -10.94
C ILE A 272 31.74 -10.69 -12.31
N GLY A 273 31.14 -11.70 -12.96
CA GLY A 273 30.41 -11.54 -14.23
C GLY A 273 28.93 -11.11 -14.13
N LYS A 274 28.29 -11.18 -12.95
CA LYS A 274 26.86 -10.84 -12.76
C LYS A 274 26.62 -9.44 -12.15
N VAL A 275 27.68 -8.73 -11.80
CA VAL A 275 27.62 -7.47 -11.04
C VAL A 275 27.11 -6.31 -11.91
N SER A 276 27.44 -6.28 -13.21
CA SER A 276 27.07 -5.19 -14.11
C SER A 276 25.56 -5.14 -14.42
N SER A 277 24.91 -6.29 -14.67
CA SER A 277 23.48 -6.32 -15.02
C SER A 277 22.58 -6.01 -13.82
N GLN A 278 22.93 -6.47 -12.61
CA GLN A 278 22.18 -6.14 -11.40
C GLN A 278 22.30 -4.65 -11.06
N SER A 279 23.49 -4.06 -11.22
CA SER A 279 23.69 -2.61 -11.03
C SER A 279 22.81 -1.77 -11.97
N ALA A 280 22.74 -2.14 -13.25
CA ALA A 280 21.87 -1.46 -14.22
C ALA A 280 20.37 -1.59 -13.88
N MET A 281 19.94 -2.77 -13.41
CA MET A 281 18.55 -2.96 -12.96
C MET A 281 18.23 -2.14 -11.71
N VAL A 282 19.13 -2.07 -10.74
CA VAL A 282 18.94 -1.26 -9.53
C VAL A 282 18.81 0.21 -9.89
N ALA A 283 19.66 0.72 -10.78
CA ALA A 283 19.57 2.09 -11.29
C ALA A 283 18.25 2.33 -12.05
N ALA A 284 17.78 1.34 -12.82
CA ALA A 284 16.49 1.42 -13.51
C ALA A 284 15.32 1.55 -12.52
N VAL A 285 15.29 0.76 -11.43
CA VAL A 285 14.24 0.87 -10.40
C VAL A 285 14.30 2.22 -9.68
N ALA A 286 15.49 2.72 -9.36
CA ALA A 286 15.66 4.05 -8.79
C ALA A 286 15.08 5.14 -9.71
N SER A 287 15.36 5.07 -11.01
CA SER A 287 14.85 6.02 -12.00
C SER A 287 13.32 5.93 -12.16
N ILE A 288 12.74 4.72 -12.04
CA ILE A 288 11.28 4.54 -12.00
C ILE A 288 10.69 5.26 -10.79
N LEU A 289 11.27 5.11 -9.61
CA LEU A 289 10.78 5.77 -8.38
C LEU A 289 10.83 7.29 -8.50
N GLN A 290 11.94 7.84 -9.00
CA GLN A 290 12.07 9.26 -9.29
C GLN A 290 11.01 9.74 -10.29
N SER A 291 10.76 8.97 -11.35
CA SER A 291 9.71 9.26 -12.34
C SER A 291 8.28 9.23 -11.76
N LEU A 292 8.06 8.54 -10.63
CA LEU A 292 6.80 8.53 -9.89
C LEU A 292 6.67 9.70 -8.91
N GLY A 293 7.71 10.54 -8.78
CA GLY A 293 7.77 11.67 -7.86
C GLY A 293 8.25 11.29 -6.46
N GLU A 294 8.86 10.13 -6.28
CA GLU A 294 9.43 9.71 -5.00
C GLU A 294 10.83 10.28 -4.79
N ASP A 295 11.11 10.64 -3.54
CA ASP A 295 12.44 11.04 -3.10
C ASP A 295 13.19 9.84 -2.49
N LEU A 296 14.25 9.40 -3.15
CA LEU A 296 15.09 8.29 -2.70
C LEU A 296 15.96 8.64 -1.49
N SER A 297 16.03 9.91 -1.08
CA SER A 297 16.66 10.32 0.18
C SER A 297 15.84 9.88 1.41
N ARG A 298 14.56 9.54 1.22
CA ARG A 298 13.70 8.97 2.26
C ARG A 298 14.31 7.65 2.75
N LYS A 299 14.56 7.56 4.06
CA LYS A 299 15.18 6.40 4.71
C LYS A 299 14.47 5.08 4.38
N GLU A 300 13.15 5.14 4.22
CA GLU A 300 12.30 3.97 3.95
C GLU A 300 12.47 3.44 2.53
N LEU A 301 12.84 4.31 1.58
CA LEU A 301 13.03 3.99 0.16
C LEU A 301 14.48 3.65 -0.21
N PHE A 302 15.45 4.02 0.62
CA PHE A 302 16.89 3.89 0.30
C PHE A 302 17.30 2.50 -0.21
N GLY A 303 16.86 1.43 0.47
CA GLY A 303 17.16 0.05 0.07
C GLY A 303 16.16 -0.56 -0.92
N THR A 304 15.12 0.17 -1.32
CA THR A 304 13.99 -0.37 -2.07
C THR A 304 14.37 -0.84 -3.48
N PRO A 305 15.14 -0.08 -4.28
CA PRO A 305 15.61 -0.55 -5.59
C PRO A 305 16.34 -1.90 -5.52
N TYR A 306 17.23 -2.06 -4.54
CA TYR A 306 17.97 -3.29 -4.34
C TYR A 306 17.05 -4.46 -3.95
N ARG A 307 16.19 -4.27 -2.95
CA ARG A 307 15.27 -5.32 -2.47
C ARG A 307 14.31 -5.79 -3.56
N TYR A 308 13.83 -4.88 -4.41
CA TYR A 308 12.97 -5.24 -5.54
C TYR A 308 13.72 -6.04 -6.62
N VAL A 309 14.93 -5.63 -7.01
CA VAL A 309 15.75 -6.40 -7.97
C VAL A 309 16.14 -7.75 -7.42
N HIS A 310 16.52 -7.82 -6.14
CA HIS A 310 16.83 -9.06 -5.45
C HIS A 310 15.63 -10.01 -5.47
N TRP A 311 14.43 -9.52 -5.16
CA TRP A 311 13.20 -10.29 -5.28
C TRP A 311 12.97 -10.81 -6.70
N LEU A 312 13.04 -9.95 -7.72
CA LEU A 312 12.83 -10.34 -9.11
C LEU A 312 13.78 -11.47 -9.55
N MET A 313 15.04 -11.39 -9.13
CA MET A 313 16.07 -12.38 -9.46
C MET A 313 15.87 -13.74 -8.79
N ASN A 314 15.37 -13.73 -7.55
CA ASN A 314 15.15 -14.96 -6.78
C ASN A 314 13.77 -15.57 -7.07
N PHE A 315 12.78 -14.77 -7.42
CA PHE A 315 11.48 -15.24 -7.92
C PHE A 315 11.65 -16.14 -9.15
N ARG A 316 12.55 -15.78 -10.08
CA ARG A 316 12.89 -16.61 -11.24
C ARG A 316 13.37 -18.04 -10.88
N ARG A 317 13.92 -18.23 -9.67
CA ARG A 317 14.43 -19.52 -9.20
C ARG A 317 13.41 -20.32 -8.38
N SER A 318 12.23 -19.75 -8.16
CA SER A 318 11.20 -20.32 -7.30
C SER A 318 10.29 -21.20 -8.15
N ASN A 319 10.38 -22.52 -8.02
CA ASN A 319 9.32 -23.39 -8.51
C ASN A 319 8.09 -23.15 -7.64
N LEU A 320 7.05 -22.57 -8.22
CA LEU A 320 5.71 -22.50 -7.64
C LEU A 320 4.95 -23.77 -8.07
N ASP A 321 5.52 -24.93 -7.73
CA ASP A 321 4.86 -26.24 -7.86
C ASP A 321 4.22 -26.65 -6.53
#